data_AF-A0A1V5IN56-F1
#
_entry.id   AF-A0A1V5IN56-F1
#
_cell.length_a   1.000
_cell.length_b   1.000
_cell.length_c   1.000
_cell.angle_alpha   90.00
_cell.angle_beta   90.00
_cell.angle_gamma   90.00
#
_symmetry.space_group_name_H-M   'P 1'
#
loop_
_entity.id
_entity.type
_entity.pdbx_description
1 polymer ?
#
loop_
_entity_poly.entity_id
_entity_poly.type
_entity_poly.pdbx_seq_one_letter_code
_entity_poly.pdbx_strand_id
1 'polypeptide(L)'
;MGRRIDDVEIAFIGSGAANVAISRLIFAYGADPAKCRIVDSKGILGKDRCDIEAVKDEWVDKWKYCSMTNAEGREGGIEEALKGAHVCIALSRQGPDTILPEWIRGMASDPIVFLCANPIPEMWPWDAKEAGAAIVATGRSDFPNQVNNSVGFPGIFRGTLDVRAKTITDEMCIAAAEELAKVAEDKGLSADYIMPTMDDWEVFPREAAAVAMKAIEQGIALRTDLTFEQEVAEATAIISRARGMVQDQMALGYIPMPEGSHAPTPTKQAAKAAAKAAGDYAGELADRAVDAIGPTADKIAAAAQAAIDKAAEALKRASAGRKKGDAVEDAEVVAEEPPAWKPPAGDPEPPAGAGGAETQDG
;
A
#
# COMPACT_ATOMS: atom_id res chain seq x y z
N MET A 1 -23.93 9.61 3.11
CA MET A 1 -23.96 11.09 2.93
C MET A 1 -24.69 11.55 1.67
N GLY A 2 -24.73 10.78 0.57
CA GLY A 2 -25.62 11.06 -0.59
C GLY A 2 -25.28 12.31 -1.40
N ARG A 3 -24.12 12.94 -1.18
CA ARG A 3 -23.63 14.11 -1.94
C ARG A 3 -22.86 13.62 -3.17
N ARG A 4 -23.02 14.30 -4.30
CA ARG A 4 -22.20 14.05 -5.49
C ARG A 4 -20.87 14.78 -5.37
N ILE A 5 -19.82 14.23 -5.98
CA ILE A 5 -18.47 14.79 -5.84
C ILE A 5 -18.30 16.16 -6.51
N ASP A 6 -19.07 16.44 -7.56
CA ASP A 6 -19.10 17.74 -8.25
C ASP A 6 -19.77 18.84 -7.41
N ASP A 7 -20.51 18.48 -6.36
CA ASP A 7 -21.25 19.39 -5.49
C ASP A 7 -20.60 19.66 -4.14
N VAL A 8 -19.54 18.95 -3.77
CA VAL A 8 -18.90 19.13 -2.46
C VAL A 8 -17.83 20.22 -2.47
N GLU A 9 -17.84 21.02 -1.41
CA GLU A 9 -16.76 21.95 -1.06
C GLU A 9 -15.68 21.23 -0.24
N ILE A 10 -14.45 21.23 -0.73
CA ILE A 10 -13.31 20.52 -0.12
C ILE A 10 -12.24 21.52 0.31
N ALA A 11 -11.78 21.44 1.55
CA ALA A 11 -10.64 22.18 2.05
C ALA A 11 -9.43 21.25 2.21
N PHE A 12 -8.37 21.52 1.45
CA PHE A 12 -7.08 20.84 1.55
C PHE A 12 -6.15 21.65 2.46
N ILE A 13 -5.81 21.10 3.62
CA ILE A 13 -4.92 21.76 4.58
C ILE A 13 -3.51 21.22 4.35
N GLY A 14 -2.62 22.09 3.85
CA GLY A 14 -1.30 21.74 3.33
C GLY A 14 -1.27 21.74 1.80
N SER A 15 -0.15 22.19 1.23
CA SER A 15 0.10 22.24 -0.23
C SER A 15 1.44 21.58 -0.61
N GLY A 16 1.85 20.59 0.19
CA GLY A 16 2.98 19.71 -0.14
C GLY A 16 2.60 18.65 -1.17
N ALA A 17 3.60 17.83 -1.56
CA ALA A 17 3.46 16.83 -2.62
C ALA A 17 2.23 15.91 -2.48
N ALA A 18 1.88 15.49 -1.26
CA ALA A 18 0.73 14.63 -1.03
C ALA A 18 -0.60 15.31 -1.40
N ASN A 19 -0.87 16.52 -0.89
CA ASN A 19 -2.10 17.24 -1.22
C ASN A 19 -2.13 17.73 -2.67
N VAL A 20 -0.98 18.01 -3.29
CA VAL A 20 -0.90 18.26 -4.75
C VAL A 20 -1.37 17.02 -5.52
N ALA A 21 -0.86 15.83 -5.19
CA ALA A 21 -1.27 14.59 -5.85
C ALA A 21 -2.75 14.22 -5.57
N ILE A 22 -3.20 14.34 -4.32
CA ILE A 22 -4.57 14.02 -3.90
C ILE A 22 -5.57 14.95 -4.61
N SER A 23 -5.34 16.27 -4.56
CA SER A 23 -6.24 17.22 -5.21
C SER A 23 -6.28 17.01 -6.72
N ARG A 24 -5.13 16.74 -7.36
CA ARG A 24 -5.07 16.39 -8.79
C ARG A 24 -5.97 15.20 -9.14
N LEU A 25 -5.89 14.11 -8.37
CA LEU A 25 -6.72 12.93 -8.60
C LEU A 25 -8.20 13.16 -8.28
N ILE A 26 -8.51 13.89 -7.20
CA ILE A 26 -9.90 14.25 -6.84
C ILE A 26 -10.54 15.14 -7.93
N PHE A 27 -9.79 16.08 -8.51
CA PHE A 27 -10.25 16.90 -9.62
C PHE A 27 -10.43 16.08 -10.90
N ALA A 28 -9.49 15.19 -11.21
CA ALA A 28 -9.61 14.27 -12.35
C ALA A 28 -10.80 13.31 -12.20
N TYR A 29 -11.13 12.92 -10.97
CA TYR A 29 -12.28 12.07 -10.67
C TYR A 29 -13.64 12.79 -10.82
N GLY A 30 -13.67 14.12 -10.70
CA GLY A 30 -14.86 14.92 -11.00
C GLY A 30 -15.24 15.97 -9.96
N ALA A 31 -14.45 16.17 -8.90
CA ALA A 31 -14.67 17.30 -8.00
C ALA A 31 -14.45 18.62 -8.74
N ASP A 32 -15.32 19.60 -8.52
CA ASP A 32 -15.17 20.94 -9.10
C ASP A 32 -14.04 21.70 -8.38
N PRO A 33 -12.91 22.00 -9.04
CA PRO A 33 -11.81 22.72 -8.42
C PRO A 33 -12.23 24.10 -7.90
N ALA A 34 -13.23 24.74 -8.53
CA ALA A 34 -13.73 26.06 -8.15
C ALA A 34 -14.32 26.07 -6.72
N LYS A 35 -14.89 24.95 -6.28
CA LYS A 35 -15.47 24.74 -4.93
C LYS A 35 -14.44 24.29 -3.89
N CYS A 36 -13.20 24.07 -4.31
CA CYS A 36 -12.13 23.59 -3.44
C CYS A 36 -11.25 24.75 -2.97
N ARG A 37 -10.68 24.63 -1.78
CA ARG A 37 -9.69 25.58 -1.22
C ARG A 37 -8.44 24.80 -0.83
N ILE A 38 -7.28 25.34 -1.15
CA ILE A 38 -5.99 24.78 -0.73
C ILE A 38 -5.32 25.80 0.18
N VAL A 39 -4.83 25.38 1.33
CA VAL A 39 -4.23 26.26 2.34
C VAL A 39 -2.77 25.90 2.53
N ASP A 40 -1.88 26.88 2.42
CA ASP A 40 -0.46 26.73 2.77
C ASP A 40 -0.10 27.49 4.04
N SER A 41 1.19 27.53 4.39
CA SER A 41 1.67 28.17 5.62
C SER A 41 1.41 29.68 5.70
N LYS A 42 1.03 30.33 4.60
CA LYS A 42 0.72 31.76 4.54
C LYS A 42 -0.76 32.05 4.28
N GLY A 43 -1.61 31.02 4.18
CA GLY A 43 -3.06 31.17 4.02
C GLY A 43 -3.61 30.43 2.80
N ILE A 44 -4.87 30.75 2.49
CA ILE A 44 -5.58 30.19 1.34
C ILE A 44 -4.86 30.57 0.04
N LEU A 45 -4.75 29.63 -0.89
CA LEU A 45 -4.25 29.88 -2.24
C LEU A 45 -5.30 30.66 -3.04
N GLY A 46 -4.87 31.72 -3.71
CA GLY A 46 -5.73 32.64 -4.44
C GLY A 46 -4.94 33.51 -5.40
N LYS A 47 -5.65 34.20 -6.29
CA LYS A 47 -5.04 35.03 -7.35
C LYS A 47 -4.26 36.23 -6.81
N ASP A 48 -4.46 36.58 -5.56
CA ASP A 48 -3.84 37.65 -4.80
C ASP A 48 -2.50 37.23 -4.14
N ARG A 49 -2.10 35.96 -4.23
CA ARG A 49 -0.84 35.43 -3.68
C ARG A 49 0.39 35.84 -4.51
N CYS A 50 0.76 37.12 -4.44
CA CYS A 50 1.94 37.69 -5.10
C CYS A 50 3.25 36.95 -4.75
N ASP A 51 3.35 36.39 -3.54
CA ASP A 51 4.53 35.63 -3.11
C ASP A 51 4.68 34.30 -3.86
N ILE A 52 3.59 33.71 -4.33
CA ILE A 52 3.60 32.51 -5.18
C ILE A 52 3.80 32.90 -6.64
N GLU A 53 3.16 33.99 -7.09
CA GLU A 53 3.35 34.49 -8.45
C GLU A 53 4.84 34.80 -8.74
N ALA A 54 5.55 35.39 -7.78
CA ALA A 54 6.96 35.73 -7.88
C ALA A 54 7.88 34.51 -8.15
N VAL A 55 7.44 33.30 -7.78
CA VAL A 55 8.18 32.03 -7.93
C VAL A 55 7.38 30.99 -8.72
N LYS A 56 6.46 31.44 -9.58
CA LYS A 56 5.51 30.56 -10.30
C LYS A 56 6.16 29.47 -11.15
N ASP A 57 7.37 29.72 -11.65
CA ASP A 57 8.12 28.75 -12.45
C ASP A 57 8.74 27.65 -11.57
N GLU A 58 8.97 27.92 -10.29
CA GLU A 58 9.45 26.95 -9.30
C GLU A 58 8.28 26.19 -8.65
N TRP A 59 7.18 26.90 -8.34
CA TRP A 59 6.00 26.35 -7.65
C TRP A 59 4.80 26.22 -8.58
N VAL A 60 5.02 25.54 -9.71
CA VAL A 60 4.06 25.42 -10.82
C VAL A 60 2.68 24.94 -10.34
N ASP A 61 2.61 23.89 -9.53
CA ASP A 61 1.33 23.35 -9.05
C ASP A 61 0.61 24.32 -8.10
N LYS A 62 1.33 24.97 -7.18
CA LYS A 62 0.72 25.97 -6.28
C LYS A 62 0.17 27.15 -7.07
N TRP A 63 0.93 27.65 -8.06
CA TRP A 63 0.48 28.75 -8.90
C TRP A 63 -0.76 28.36 -9.71
N LYS A 64 -0.77 27.16 -10.29
CA LYS A 64 -1.95 26.60 -10.96
C LYS A 64 -3.17 26.60 -10.04
N TYR A 65 -3.02 26.16 -8.79
CA TYR A 65 -4.11 26.15 -7.81
C TYR A 65 -4.61 27.53 -7.41
N CYS A 66 -3.73 28.53 -7.33
CA CYS A 66 -4.14 29.93 -7.08
C CYS A 66 -5.13 30.44 -8.14
N SER A 67 -5.08 29.90 -9.36
CA SER A 67 -5.92 30.32 -10.48
C SER A 67 -7.18 29.47 -10.69
N MET A 68 -7.13 28.17 -10.38
CA MET A 68 -8.23 27.23 -10.67
C MET A 68 -9.09 26.85 -9.46
N THR A 69 -8.60 27.08 -8.24
CA THR A 69 -9.36 26.81 -7.01
C THR A 69 -9.89 28.10 -6.38
N ASN A 70 -10.69 27.99 -5.33
CA ASN A 70 -11.15 29.12 -4.52
C ASN A 70 -11.87 30.19 -5.36
N ALA A 71 -12.88 29.79 -6.14
CA ALA A 71 -13.60 30.73 -7.03
C ALA A 71 -14.35 31.84 -6.27
N GLU A 72 -14.69 31.61 -5.01
CA GLU A 72 -15.26 32.61 -4.11
C GLU A 72 -14.26 33.71 -3.72
N GLY A 73 -12.96 33.49 -3.93
CA GLY A 73 -11.92 34.43 -3.54
C GLY A 73 -11.80 34.60 -2.02
N ARG A 74 -11.94 33.51 -1.26
CA ARG A 74 -11.76 33.55 0.19
C ARG A 74 -10.30 33.84 0.53
N GLU A 75 -10.10 34.79 1.43
CA GLU A 75 -8.83 35.10 2.06
C GLU A 75 -8.79 34.55 3.49
N GLY A 76 -7.62 34.56 4.12
CA GLY A 76 -7.42 34.06 5.47
C GLY A 76 -6.67 32.73 5.53
N GLY A 77 -6.94 31.94 6.56
CA GLY A 77 -6.24 30.70 6.88
C GLY A 77 -7.16 29.47 6.87
N ILE A 78 -6.85 28.54 7.77
CA ILE A 78 -7.53 27.24 7.87
C ILE A 78 -9.00 27.43 8.29
N GLU A 79 -9.28 28.35 9.21
CA GLU A 79 -10.63 28.64 9.68
C GLU A 79 -11.56 29.07 8.54
N GLU A 80 -11.13 30.05 7.75
CA GLU A 80 -11.91 30.60 6.64
C GLU A 80 -12.11 29.58 5.50
N ALA A 81 -11.12 28.70 5.30
CA ALA A 81 -11.21 27.62 4.32
C ALA A 81 -12.20 26.52 4.74
N LEU A 82 -12.23 26.17 6.04
CA LEU A 82 -13.09 25.12 6.58
C LEU A 82 -14.54 25.56 6.80
N LYS A 83 -14.80 26.86 6.97
CA LYS A 83 -16.14 27.38 7.18
C LYS A 83 -17.12 26.95 6.07
N GLY A 84 -18.12 26.15 6.41
CA GLY A 84 -19.09 25.59 5.46
C GLY A 84 -18.54 24.53 4.49
N ALA A 85 -17.27 24.11 4.62
CA ALA A 85 -16.73 23.03 3.81
C ALA A 85 -17.38 21.69 4.20
N HIS A 86 -17.53 20.79 3.22
CA HIS A 86 -18.10 19.46 3.43
C HIS A 86 -17.02 18.44 3.81
N VAL A 87 -15.82 18.64 3.26
CA VAL A 87 -14.69 17.73 3.44
C VAL A 87 -13.46 18.52 3.84
N CYS A 88 -12.76 18.06 4.88
CA CYS A 88 -11.43 18.50 5.26
C CYS A 88 -10.43 17.39 4.92
N ILE A 89 -9.43 17.68 4.10
CA ILE A 89 -8.32 16.77 3.80
C ILE A 89 -7.01 17.40 4.27
N ALA A 90 -6.53 16.96 5.43
CA ALA A 90 -5.36 17.50 6.08
C ALA A 90 -4.17 16.56 5.95
N LEU A 91 -3.12 17.05 5.26
CA LEU A 91 -1.79 16.45 5.20
C LEU A 91 -0.78 17.58 5.38
N SER A 92 -0.76 18.09 6.61
CA SER A 92 -0.07 19.31 6.98
C SER A 92 0.96 19.07 8.09
N ARG A 93 1.18 20.06 8.96
CA ARG A 93 2.06 19.92 10.11
C ARG A 93 1.45 18.91 11.08
N GLN A 94 2.28 18.01 11.62
CA GLN A 94 1.86 17.09 12.70
C GLN A 94 1.36 17.84 13.93
N GLY A 95 0.38 17.26 14.63
CA GLY A 95 -0.32 17.88 15.76
C GLY A 95 0.12 17.41 17.17
N PRO A 96 -0.81 17.45 18.16
CA PRO A 96 -2.20 17.90 18.02
C PRO A 96 -2.29 19.43 17.82
N ASP A 97 -3.49 19.95 17.56
CA ASP A 97 -3.83 21.38 17.52
C ASP A 97 -3.36 22.16 16.28
N THR A 98 -3.04 21.46 15.17
CA THR A 98 -2.85 22.13 13.87
C THR A 98 -4.19 22.41 13.18
N ILE A 99 -5.22 21.63 13.51
CA ILE A 99 -6.62 21.93 13.21
C ILE A 99 -7.36 22.03 14.54
N LEU A 100 -8.17 23.07 14.72
CA LEU A 100 -8.86 23.35 15.99
C LEU A 100 -10.33 22.88 15.97
N PRO A 101 -10.90 22.43 17.10
CA PRO A 101 -12.28 21.93 17.16
C PRO A 101 -13.34 22.95 16.68
N GLU A 102 -13.13 24.23 16.92
CA GLU A 102 -14.01 25.32 16.47
C GLU A 102 -14.10 25.43 14.95
N TRP A 103 -13.04 25.08 14.23
CA TRP A 103 -13.04 25.09 12.77
C TRP A 103 -13.87 23.94 12.22
N ILE A 104 -13.82 22.76 12.86
CA ILE A 104 -14.69 21.62 12.52
C ILE A 104 -16.15 21.94 12.82
N ARG A 105 -16.45 22.60 13.96
CA ARG A 105 -17.82 23.08 14.26
C ARG A 105 -18.35 24.08 13.23
N GLY A 106 -17.46 24.80 12.55
CA GLY A 106 -17.80 25.76 11.49
C GLY A 106 -18.04 25.12 10.11
N MET A 107 -17.79 23.83 9.94
CA MET A 107 -18.01 23.10 8.67
C MET A 107 -19.50 22.90 8.35
N ALA A 108 -19.79 22.36 7.16
CA ALA A 108 -21.16 21.96 6.78
C ALA A 108 -21.69 20.81 7.65
N SER A 109 -22.99 20.53 7.54
CA SER A 109 -23.61 19.39 8.22
C SER A 109 -23.01 18.06 7.75
N ASP A 110 -22.80 17.17 8.72
CA ASP A 110 -22.19 15.85 8.55
C ASP A 110 -20.81 15.90 7.86
N PRO A 111 -19.83 16.66 8.39
CA PRO A 111 -18.55 16.85 7.72
C PRO A 111 -17.69 15.58 7.75
N ILE A 112 -16.92 15.39 6.67
CA ILE A 112 -15.91 14.33 6.53
C ILE A 112 -14.54 14.95 6.81
N VAL A 113 -13.78 14.39 7.75
CA VAL A 113 -12.51 14.97 8.20
C VAL A 113 -11.39 13.93 8.13
N PHE A 114 -10.45 14.12 7.21
CA PHE A 114 -9.24 13.30 7.07
C PHE A 114 -8.06 14.04 7.70
N LEU A 115 -7.50 13.48 8.78
CA LEU A 115 -6.41 14.03 9.61
C LEU A 115 -5.20 13.12 9.49
N CYS A 116 -4.45 13.26 8.39
CA CYS A 116 -3.51 12.24 7.93
C CYS A 116 -2.04 12.58 8.19
N ALA A 117 -1.73 13.62 8.96
CA ALA A 117 -0.37 13.84 9.44
C ALA A 117 0.13 12.67 10.31
N ASN A 118 1.42 12.37 10.21
CA ASN A 118 2.10 11.32 10.97
C ASN A 118 3.29 11.90 11.77
N PRO A 119 3.62 11.35 12.95
CA PRO A 119 2.94 10.26 13.66
C PRO A 119 1.74 10.72 14.51
N ILE A 120 1.59 12.03 14.69
CA ILE A 120 0.47 12.63 15.43
C ILE A 120 -0.41 13.38 14.41
N PRO A 121 -1.69 13.01 14.27
CA PRO A 121 -2.61 13.69 13.35
C PRO A 121 -2.80 15.15 13.75
N GLU A 122 -3.32 15.98 12.83
CA GLU A 122 -3.56 17.40 13.06
C GLU A 122 -4.45 17.69 14.29
N MET A 123 -5.37 16.78 14.58
CA MET A 123 -6.27 16.74 15.72
C MET A 123 -6.53 15.27 16.08
N TRP A 124 -6.83 14.95 17.35
CA TRP A 124 -7.22 13.60 17.69
C TRP A 124 -8.62 13.24 17.15
N PRO A 125 -8.86 11.97 16.76
CA PRO A 125 -10.15 11.59 16.18
C PRO A 125 -11.36 11.78 17.08
N TRP A 126 -11.20 11.59 18.39
CA TRP A 126 -12.28 11.80 19.36
C TRP A 126 -12.64 13.29 19.50
N ASP A 127 -11.66 14.19 19.46
CA ASP A 127 -11.89 15.64 19.49
C ASP A 127 -12.62 16.09 18.22
N ALA A 128 -12.27 15.52 17.06
CA ALA A 128 -12.96 15.78 15.79
C ALA A 128 -14.42 15.29 15.82
N LYS A 129 -14.67 14.09 16.36
CA LYS A 129 -16.02 13.56 16.56
C LYS A 129 -16.84 14.42 17.53
N GLU A 130 -16.26 14.84 18.66
CA GLU A 130 -16.91 15.74 19.62
C GLU A 130 -17.21 17.12 19.00
N ALA A 131 -16.35 17.59 18.11
CA ALA A 131 -16.57 18.82 17.34
C ALA A 131 -17.65 18.70 16.25
N GLY A 132 -18.20 17.51 16.01
CA GLY A 132 -19.31 17.28 15.09
C GLY A 132 -18.93 16.62 13.76
N ALA A 133 -17.70 16.10 13.60
CA ALA A 133 -17.34 15.31 12.44
C ALA A 133 -18.15 14.01 12.37
N ALA A 134 -18.78 13.76 11.23
CA ALA A 134 -19.59 12.55 11.04
C ALA A 134 -18.74 11.36 10.58
N ILE A 135 -17.67 11.62 9.84
CA ILE A 135 -16.66 10.63 9.46
C ILE A 135 -15.30 11.22 9.77
N VAL A 136 -14.46 10.45 10.47
CA VAL A 136 -13.07 10.81 10.75
C VAL A 136 -12.16 9.71 10.26
N ALA A 137 -11.09 10.09 9.59
CA ALA A 137 -10.05 9.19 9.11
C ALA A 137 -8.66 9.72 9.48
N THR A 138 -7.69 8.83 9.65
CA THR A 138 -6.30 9.21 9.95
C THR A 138 -5.29 8.38 9.17
N GLY A 139 -4.01 8.73 9.23
CA GLY A 139 -2.94 7.91 8.66
C GLY A 139 -2.57 6.66 9.48
N ARG A 140 -3.12 6.51 10.69
CA ARG A 140 -2.69 5.51 11.67
C ARG A 140 -3.62 4.29 11.75
N SER A 141 -3.03 3.12 11.96
CA SER A 141 -3.74 1.83 12.01
C SER A 141 -4.46 1.54 13.32
N ASP A 142 -4.16 2.29 14.38
CA ASP A 142 -4.79 2.12 15.70
C ASP A 142 -6.13 2.89 15.83
N PHE A 143 -6.58 3.54 14.76
CA PHE A 143 -7.88 4.20 14.67
C PHE A 143 -8.71 3.65 13.51
N PRO A 144 -10.06 3.76 13.58
CA PRO A 144 -10.92 3.49 12.43
C PRO A 144 -10.54 4.33 11.21
N ASN A 145 -10.88 3.84 10.01
CA ASN A 145 -10.66 4.52 8.73
C ASN A 145 -9.18 4.95 8.53
N GLN A 146 -8.27 3.98 8.53
CA GLN A 146 -6.86 4.27 8.23
C GLN A 146 -6.66 4.60 6.74
N VAL A 147 -6.51 5.87 6.41
CA VAL A 147 -6.12 6.34 5.07
C VAL A 147 -4.60 6.32 4.94
N ASN A 148 -4.08 5.23 4.39
CA ASN A 148 -2.65 5.02 4.23
C ASN A 148 -2.35 4.40 2.85
N ASN A 149 -1.21 4.77 2.26
CA ASN A 149 -0.83 4.23 0.95
C ASN A 149 -0.56 2.71 0.95
N SER A 150 -0.36 2.10 2.13
CA SER A 150 -0.17 0.66 2.31
C SER A 150 -1.30 -0.21 1.75
N VAL A 151 -2.52 0.29 1.67
CA VAL A 151 -3.64 -0.44 1.07
C VAL A 151 -3.79 -0.24 -0.44
N GLY A 152 -2.98 0.62 -1.07
CA GLY A 152 -3.08 0.92 -2.50
C GLY A 152 -1.83 0.57 -3.32
N PHE A 153 -0.62 0.95 -2.85
CA PHE A 153 0.58 0.72 -3.66
C PHE A 153 0.82 -0.77 -4.00
N PRO A 154 0.56 -1.77 -3.13
CA PRO A 154 0.81 -3.16 -3.48
C PRO A 154 -0.06 -3.61 -4.66
N GLY A 155 -1.34 -3.26 -4.68
CA GLY A 155 -2.28 -3.60 -5.76
C GLY A 155 -1.93 -2.86 -7.06
N ILE A 156 -1.69 -1.55 -6.97
CA ILE A 156 -1.29 -0.72 -8.13
C ILE A 156 -0.03 -1.26 -8.81
N PHE A 157 1.03 -1.55 -8.03
CA PHE A 157 2.25 -2.11 -8.59
C PHE A 157 2.03 -3.53 -9.13
N ARG A 158 1.25 -4.38 -8.44
CA ARG A 158 1.00 -5.75 -8.89
C ARG A 158 0.37 -5.78 -10.29
N GLY A 159 -0.75 -5.07 -10.47
CA GLY A 159 -1.44 -5.00 -11.76
C GLY A 159 -0.60 -4.36 -12.87
N THR A 160 0.12 -3.27 -12.54
CA THR A 160 1.05 -2.61 -13.49
C THR A 160 2.13 -3.58 -13.98
N LEU A 161 2.69 -4.37 -13.07
CA LEU A 161 3.76 -5.33 -13.37
C LEU A 161 3.23 -6.54 -14.16
N ASP A 162 2.07 -7.08 -13.78
CA ASP A 162 1.49 -8.27 -14.41
C ASP A 162 1.15 -8.07 -15.87
N VAL A 163 0.71 -6.85 -16.23
CA VAL A 163 0.44 -6.48 -17.63
C VAL A 163 1.62 -5.80 -18.33
N ARG A 164 2.71 -5.59 -17.59
CA ARG A 164 3.93 -4.89 -18.03
C ARG A 164 3.60 -3.52 -18.64
N ALA A 165 2.76 -2.75 -17.95
CA ALA A 165 2.41 -1.39 -18.38
C ALA A 165 3.65 -0.48 -18.42
N LYS A 166 3.70 0.41 -19.42
CA LYS A 166 4.83 1.31 -19.63
C LYS A 166 4.96 2.40 -18.55
N THR A 167 3.88 2.71 -17.85
CA THR A 167 3.79 3.75 -16.82
C THR A 167 2.56 3.50 -15.94
N ILE A 168 2.40 4.29 -14.88
CA ILE A 168 1.18 4.37 -14.06
C ILE A 168 0.50 5.71 -14.38
N THR A 169 -0.75 5.66 -14.84
CA THR A 169 -1.54 6.86 -15.21
C THR A 169 -2.47 7.30 -14.07
N ASP A 170 -3.03 8.51 -14.18
CA ASP A 170 -4.02 8.98 -13.20
C ASP A 170 -5.29 8.12 -13.26
N GLU A 171 -5.69 7.66 -14.45
CA GLU A 171 -6.84 6.78 -14.62
C GLU A 171 -6.61 5.39 -14.02
N MET A 172 -5.37 4.87 -14.04
CA MET A 172 -5.01 3.63 -13.32
C MET A 172 -5.14 3.82 -11.80
N CYS A 173 -4.67 4.95 -11.26
CA CYS A 173 -4.82 5.27 -9.84
C CYS A 173 -6.30 5.44 -9.44
N ILE A 174 -7.12 6.05 -10.30
CA ILE A 174 -8.57 6.17 -10.10
C ILE A 174 -9.24 4.79 -10.12
N ALA A 175 -8.90 3.93 -11.09
CA ALA A 175 -9.43 2.57 -11.16
C ALA A 175 -9.10 1.75 -9.89
N ALA A 176 -7.88 1.90 -9.35
CA ALA A 176 -7.52 1.31 -8.06
C ALA A 176 -8.37 1.86 -6.91
N ALA A 177 -8.54 3.18 -6.83
CA ALA A 177 -9.33 3.83 -5.78
C ALA A 177 -10.82 3.42 -5.82
N GLU A 178 -11.40 3.29 -7.02
CA GLU A 178 -12.77 2.80 -7.20
C GLU A 178 -12.92 1.35 -6.73
N GLU A 179 -11.99 0.48 -7.09
CA GLU A 179 -12.04 -0.93 -6.67
C GLU A 179 -11.80 -1.10 -5.17
N LEU A 180 -10.89 -0.32 -4.58
CA LEU A 180 -10.69 -0.26 -3.12
C LEU A 180 -11.96 0.18 -2.39
N ALA A 181 -12.64 1.23 -2.89
CA ALA A 181 -13.91 1.69 -2.32
C ALA A 181 -15.01 0.61 -2.44
N LYS A 182 -15.06 -0.10 -3.57
CA LYS A 182 -15.99 -1.20 -3.79
C LYS A 182 -15.77 -2.37 -2.83
N VAL A 183 -14.52 -2.72 -2.51
CA VAL A 183 -14.21 -3.75 -1.49
C VAL A 183 -14.77 -3.36 -0.11
N ALA A 184 -14.71 -2.07 0.26
CA ALA A 184 -15.33 -1.61 1.49
C ALA A 184 -16.86 -1.64 1.41
N GLU A 185 -17.43 -1.28 0.25
CA GLU A 185 -18.88 -1.35 0.02
C GLU A 185 -19.43 -2.77 0.12
N ASP A 186 -18.74 -3.75 -0.49
CA ASP A 186 -19.10 -5.17 -0.45
C ASP A 186 -19.17 -5.72 0.99
N LYS A 187 -18.37 -5.16 1.91
CA LYS A 187 -18.36 -5.49 3.35
C LYS A 187 -19.36 -4.72 4.20
N GLY A 188 -19.96 -3.68 3.64
CA GLY A 188 -20.90 -2.79 4.32
C GLY A 188 -20.21 -1.57 4.93
N LEU A 189 -20.54 -0.41 4.39
CA LEU A 189 -20.02 0.87 4.87
C LEU A 189 -20.61 1.27 6.23
N SER A 190 -19.79 1.91 7.05
CA SER A 190 -20.23 2.59 8.27
C SER A 190 -19.40 3.86 8.50
N ALA A 191 -19.78 4.68 9.47
CA ALA A 191 -19.00 5.87 9.82
C ALA A 191 -17.55 5.53 10.27
N ASP A 192 -17.35 4.33 10.81
CA ASP A 192 -16.06 3.82 11.28
C ASP A 192 -15.43 2.79 10.31
N TYR A 193 -16.02 2.57 9.13
CA TYR A 193 -15.48 1.71 8.08
C TYR A 193 -15.86 2.24 6.70
N ILE A 194 -14.98 3.08 6.13
CA ILE A 194 -15.14 3.69 4.80
C ILE A 194 -14.19 3.11 3.75
N MET A 195 -13.18 2.37 4.18
CA MET A 195 -12.15 1.77 3.33
C MET A 195 -11.61 0.49 3.96
N PRO A 196 -11.06 -0.44 3.15
CA PRO A 196 -10.46 -1.66 3.67
C PRO A 196 -9.22 -1.37 4.51
N THR A 197 -8.92 -2.28 5.42
CA THR A 197 -7.71 -2.30 6.25
C THR A 197 -6.62 -3.17 5.60
N MET A 198 -5.40 -3.16 6.14
CA MET A 198 -4.33 -4.05 5.67
C MET A 198 -4.65 -5.54 5.88
N ASP A 199 -5.58 -5.87 6.78
CA ASP A 199 -6.03 -7.25 7.00
C ASP A 199 -7.05 -7.72 5.94
N ASP A 200 -7.68 -6.78 5.24
CA ASP A 200 -8.62 -7.03 4.15
C ASP A 200 -7.87 -7.33 2.84
N TRP A 201 -7.02 -8.34 2.87
CA TRP A 201 -6.03 -8.63 1.83
C TRP A 201 -6.62 -8.89 0.43
N GLU A 202 -7.91 -9.21 0.34
CA GLU A 202 -8.61 -9.35 -0.95
C GLU A 202 -8.63 -8.05 -1.77
N VAL A 203 -8.38 -6.90 -1.13
CA VAL A 203 -8.26 -5.61 -1.82
C VAL A 203 -7.13 -5.61 -2.85
N PHE A 204 -5.98 -6.20 -2.52
CA PHE A 204 -4.78 -6.14 -3.34
C PHE A 204 -4.92 -6.85 -4.71
N PRO A 205 -5.41 -8.10 -4.81
CA PRO A 205 -5.62 -8.75 -6.10
C PRO A 205 -6.74 -8.08 -6.92
N ARG A 206 -7.76 -7.50 -6.26
CA ARG A 206 -8.83 -6.77 -6.96
C ARG A 206 -8.33 -5.44 -7.53
N GLU A 207 -7.58 -4.67 -6.76
CA GLU A 207 -6.89 -3.47 -7.25
C GLU A 207 -5.94 -3.79 -8.40
N ALA A 208 -5.16 -4.87 -8.29
CA ALA A 208 -4.27 -5.32 -9.36
C ALA A 208 -5.05 -5.56 -10.66
N ALA A 209 -6.18 -6.25 -10.58
CA ALA A 209 -7.07 -6.47 -11.71
C ALA A 209 -7.63 -5.18 -12.29
N ALA A 210 -8.12 -4.25 -11.46
CA ALA A 210 -8.63 -2.97 -11.94
C ALA A 210 -7.55 -2.16 -12.69
N VAL A 211 -6.34 -2.11 -12.13
CA VAL A 211 -5.19 -1.40 -12.71
C VAL A 211 -4.71 -2.04 -13.99
N ALA A 212 -4.62 -3.36 -14.02
CA ALA A 212 -4.28 -4.16 -15.20
C ALA A 212 -5.26 -3.89 -16.35
N MET A 213 -6.57 -3.97 -16.07
CA MET A 213 -7.60 -3.72 -17.07
C MET A 213 -7.54 -2.30 -17.60
N LYS A 214 -7.33 -1.29 -16.73
CA LYS A 214 -7.20 0.10 -17.16
C LYS A 214 -5.98 0.32 -18.06
N ALA A 215 -4.84 -0.31 -17.75
CA ALA A 215 -3.65 -0.22 -18.58
C ALA A 215 -3.83 -0.90 -19.97
N ILE A 216 -4.58 -2.00 -20.04
CA ILE A 216 -4.95 -2.66 -21.31
C ILE A 216 -5.89 -1.77 -22.12
N GLU A 217 -6.93 -1.22 -21.48
CA GLU A 217 -7.88 -0.29 -22.10
C GLU A 217 -7.18 0.93 -22.71
N GLN A 218 -6.19 1.49 -22.01
CA GLN A 218 -5.40 2.62 -22.48
C GLN A 218 -4.35 2.25 -23.56
N GLY A 219 -4.15 0.96 -23.86
CA GLY A 219 -3.17 0.49 -24.84
C GLY A 219 -1.71 0.68 -24.42
N ILE A 220 -1.44 0.78 -23.11
CA ILE A 220 -0.09 0.98 -22.56
C ILE A 220 0.49 -0.31 -21.94
N ALA A 221 -0.30 -1.37 -21.84
CA ALA A 221 0.12 -2.71 -21.43
C ALA A 221 0.81 -3.48 -22.58
N LEU A 222 1.78 -4.34 -22.24
CA LEU A 222 2.40 -5.25 -23.21
C LEU A 222 1.77 -6.65 -23.20
N ARG A 223 1.18 -7.06 -22.07
CA ARG A 223 0.36 -8.26 -21.96
C ARG A 223 -1.10 -7.81 -21.94
N THR A 224 -1.92 -8.38 -22.83
CA THR A 224 -3.31 -7.93 -23.07
C THR A 224 -4.30 -9.09 -23.12
N ASP A 225 -3.80 -10.32 -23.04
CA ASP A 225 -4.52 -11.59 -23.09
C ASP A 225 -4.93 -12.05 -21.70
N LEU A 226 -5.57 -11.17 -20.92
CA LEU A 226 -6.13 -11.51 -19.62
C LEU A 226 -7.45 -10.80 -19.35
N THR A 227 -8.29 -11.45 -18.56
CA THR A 227 -9.54 -10.92 -18.02
C THR A 227 -9.35 -10.46 -16.58
N PHE A 228 -10.30 -9.67 -16.06
CA PHE A 228 -10.28 -9.24 -14.66
C PHE A 228 -10.19 -10.43 -13.70
N GLU A 229 -11.00 -11.47 -13.90
CA GLU A 229 -11.05 -12.65 -13.05
C GLU A 229 -9.75 -13.47 -13.10
N GLN A 230 -9.12 -13.56 -14.27
CA GLN A 230 -7.82 -14.21 -14.43
C GLN A 230 -6.73 -13.44 -13.66
N GLU A 231 -6.73 -12.11 -13.72
CA GLU A 231 -5.76 -11.29 -12.97
C GLU A 231 -5.96 -11.41 -11.47
N VAL A 232 -7.21 -11.38 -10.99
CA VAL A 232 -7.50 -11.62 -9.56
C VAL A 232 -6.93 -12.96 -9.12
N ALA A 233 -7.12 -14.03 -9.91
CA ALA A 233 -6.61 -15.35 -9.59
C ALA A 233 -5.06 -15.40 -9.57
N GLU A 234 -4.41 -14.83 -10.60
CA GLU A 234 -2.94 -14.79 -10.69
C GLU A 234 -2.31 -13.96 -9.56
N ALA A 235 -2.82 -12.75 -9.33
CA ALA A 235 -2.37 -11.89 -8.24
C ALA A 235 -2.59 -12.56 -6.88
N THR A 236 -3.73 -13.23 -6.68
CA THR A 236 -4.02 -14.00 -5.46
C THR A 236 -2.99 -15.11 -5.25
N ALA A 237 -2.64 -15.87 -6.29
CA ALA A 237 -1.65 -16.92 -6.19
C ALA A 237 -0.25 -16.38 -5.81
N ILE A 238 0.14 -15.24 -6.38
CA ILE A 238 1.41 -14.57 -6.07
C ILE A 238 1.43 -14.10 -4.61
N ILE A 239 0.38 -13.40 -4.18
CA ILE A 239 0.26 -12.82 -2.83
C ILE A 239 0.22 -13.93 -1.78
N SER A 240 -0.63 -14.94 -1.98
CA SER A 240 -0.76 -16.08 -1.06
C SER A 240 0.55 -16.85 -0.91
N ARG A 241 1.30 -17.06 -1.99
CA ARG A 241 2.63 -17.67 -1.92
C ARG A 241 3.59 -16.86 -1.06
N ALA A 242 3.66 -15.55 -1.26
CA ALA A 242 4.55 -14.68 -0.48
C ALA A 242 4.17 -14.68 1.01
N ARG A 243 2.87 -14.60 1.33
CA ARG A 243 2.36 -14.69 2.70
C ARG A 243 2.68 -16.04 3.34
N GLY A 244 2.41 -17.13 2.62
CA GLY A 244 2.66 -18.49 3.07
C GLY A 244 4.13 -18.73 3.40
N MET A 245 5.06 -18.25 2.56
CA MET A 245 6.50 -18.35 2.83
C MET A 245 6.91 -17.73 4.17
N VAL A 246 6.41 -16.53 4.49
CA VAL A 246 6.73 -15.84 5.75
C VAL A 246 6.09 -16.58 6.93
N GLN A 247 4.83 -17.01 6.78
CA GLN A 247 4.14 -17.79 7.80
C GLN A 247 4.85 -19.11 8.09
N ASP A 248 5.32 -19.82 7.06
CA ASP A 248 6.06 -21.06 7.19
C ASP A 248 7.39 -20.83 7.92
N GLN A 249 8.10 -19.74 7.63
CA GLN A 249 9.34 -19.39 8.34
C GLN A 249 9.09 -19.04 9.82
N MET A 250 7.98 -18.38 10.15
CA MET A 250 7.55 -18.12 11.53
C MET A 250 7.16 -19.42 12.25
N ALA A 251 6.39 -20.28 11.58
CA ALA A 251 5.93 -21.56 12.10
C ALA A 251 7.08 -22.53 12.42
N LEU A 252 8.11 -22.55 11.56
CA LEU A 252 9.30 -23.38 11.72
C LEU A 252 10.34 -22.75 12.68
N GLY A 253 10.08 -21.54 13.20
CA GLY A 253 10.94 -20.85 14.15
C GLY A 253 12.20 -20.22 13.55
N TYR A 254 12.24 -20.05 12.21
CA TYR A 254 13.30 -19.27 11.55
C TYR A 254 13.10 -17.77 11.76
N ILE A 255 11.84 -17.31 11.78
CA ILE A 255 11.48 -15.95 12.18
C ILE A 255 10.95 -16.01 13.61
N PRO A 256 11.57 -15.30 14.58
CA PRO A 256 11.09 -15.28 15.95
C PRO A 256 9.75 -14.56 16.03
N MET A 257 8.82 -15.13 16.80
CA MET A 257 7.55 -14.48 17.12
C MET A 257 7.72 -13.46 18.24
N PRO A 258 6.99 -12.34 18.22
CA PRO A 258 6.89 -11.45 19.37
C PRO A 258 6.39 -12.20 20.61
N GLU A 259 6.80 -11.73 21.80
CA GLU A 259 6.37 -12.32 23.06
C GLU A 259 4.84 -12.24 23.20
N GLY A 260 4.21 -13.35 23.59
CA GLY A 260 2.74 -13.45 23.69
C GLY A 260 2.02 -13.77 22.38
N SER A 261 2.71 -13.84 21.24
CA SER A 261 2.12 -14.20 19.95
C SER A 261 2.14 -15.72 19.69
N HIS A 262 1.17 -16.20 18.91
CA HIS A 262 1.12 -17.59 18.45
C HIS A 262 1.69 -17.71 17.04
N ALA A 263 2.59 -18.67 16.84
CA ALA A 263 3.10 -18.96 15.51
C ALA A 263 1.96 -19.48 14.61
N PRO A 264 1.92 -19.08 13.33
CA PRO A 264 0.95 -19.62 12.39
C PRO A 264 1.17 -21.12 12.16
N THR A 265 0.15 -21.81 11.63
CA THR A 265 0.28 -23.22 11.25
C THR A 265 1.02 -23.29 9.91
N PRO A 266 2.06 -24.14 9.77
CA PRO A 266 2.79 -24.28 8.52
C PRO A 266 1.95 -25.02 7.49
N THR A 267 2.18 -24.72 6.21
CA THR A 267 1.61 -25.49 5.10
C THR A 267 2.12 -26.94 5.13
N LYS A 268 1.34 -27.87 4.57
CA LYS A 268 1.77 -29.29 4.45
C LYS A 268 3.07 -29.42 3.67
N GLN A 269 3.23 -28.59 2.63
CA GLN A 269 4.43 -28.58 1.80
C GLN A 269 5.66 -28.12 2.59
N ALA A 270 5.54 -27.03 3.36
CA ALA A 270 6.64 -26.56 4.20
C ALA A 270 6.99 -27.55 5.32
N ALA A 271 5.97 -28.15 5.97
CA ALA A 271 6.22 -29.18 6.97
C ALA A 271 6.97 -30.40 6.38
N LYS A 272 6.59 -30.84 5.17
CA LYS A 272 7.27 -31.93 4.47
C LYS A 272 8.70 -31.56 4.04
N ALA A 273 8.90 -30.34 3.54
CA ALA A 273 10.21 -29.83 3.16
C ALA A 273 11.16 -29.73 4.37
N ALA A 274 10.67 -29.20 5.50
CA ALA A 274 11.43 -29.11 6.74
C ALA A 274 11.80 -30.50 7.29
N ALA A 275 10.86 -31.46 7.27
CA ALA A 275 11.12 -32.83 7.68
C ALA A 275 12.17 -33.51 6.79
N LYS A 276 12.11 -33.29 5.47
CA LYS A 276 13.11 -33.80 4.53
C LYS A 276 14.50 -33.19 4.80
N ALA A 277 14.59 -31.86 4.93
CA ALA A 277 15.86 -31.18 5.19
C ALA A 277 16.50 -31.61 6.51
N ALA A 278 15.69 -31.83 7.55
CA ALA A 278 16.17 -32.39 8.82
C ALA A 278 16.70 -33.82 8.66
N GLY A 279 16.03 -34.64 7.85
CA GLY A 279 16.49 -35.99 7.51
C GLY A 279 17.80 -36.00 6.72
N ASP A 280 17.91 -35.16 5.70
CA ASP A 280 19.11 -35.03 4.88
C ASP A 280 20.31 -34.56 5.73
N TYR A 281 20.13 -33.54 6.58
CA TYR A 281 21.15 -33.05 7.51
C TYR A 281 21.57 -34.09 8.55
N ALA A 282 20.61 -34.85 9.09
CA ALA A 282 20.91 -35.96 10.00
C ALA A 282 21.70 -37.07 9.30
N GLY A 283 21.38 -37.36 8.03
CA GLY A 283 22.14 -38.27 7.17
C GLY A 283 23.59 -37.80 6.99
N GLU A 284 23.79 -36.53 6.63
CA GLU A 284 25.14 -35.95 6.49
C GLU A 284 25.95 -36.03 7.79
N LEU A 285 25.33 -35.76 8.94
CA LEU A 285 25.99 -35.89 10.24
C LEU A 285 26.32 -37.36 10.57
N ALA A 286 25.45 -38.30 10.22
CA ALA A 286 25.70 -39.73 10.41
C ALA A 286 26.88 -40.20 9.56
N ASP A 287 26.95 -39.79 8.28
CA ASP A 287 28.09 -40.10 7.40
C ASP A 287 29.41 -39.56 7.97
N ARG A 288 29.39 -38.31 8.45
CA ARG A 288 30.57 -37.70 9.12
C ARG A 288 30.95 -38.41 10.42
N ALA A 289 29.99 -39.00 11.14
CA ALA A 289 30.27 -39.78 12.34
C ALA A 289 30.91 -41.12 12.00
N VAL A 290 30.50 -41.77 10.90
CA VAL A 290 31.13 -43.00 10.39
C VAL A 290 32.58 -42.75 9.96
N ASP A 291 32.86 -41.58 9.38
CA ASP A 291 34.21 -41.17 8.98
C ASP A 291 35.10 -40.71 10.16
N ALA A 292 34.51 -40.49 11.34
CA ALA A 292 35.21 -40.06 12.55
C ALA A 292 35.48 -41.24 13.50
N ILE A 293 36.62 -41.22 14.22
CA ILE A 293 37.00 -42.30 15.15
C ILE A 293 36.89 -41.80 16.61
N GLY A 294 36.28 -42.61 17.48
CA GLY A 294 36.28 -42.41 18.93
C GLY A 294 35.33 -41.30 19.42
N PRO A 295 35.66 -40.56 20.51
CA PRO A 295 34.74 -39.61 21.18
C PRO A 295 34.20 -38.48 20.30
N THR A 296 34.81 -38.25 19.14
CA THR A 296 34.34 -37.30 18.12
C THR A 296 33.09 -37.82 17.42
N ALA A 297 32.99 -39.13 17.15
CA ALA A 297 31.80 -39.75 16.55
C ALA A 297 30.59 -39.66 17.50
N ASP A 298 30.80 -39.91 18.81
CA ASP A 298 29.73 -39.81 19.82
C ASP A 298 29.16 -38.38 19.92
N LYS A 299 30.02 -37.36 19.81
CA LYS A 299 29.60 -35.95 19.81
C LYS A 299 28.81 -35.58 18.55
N ILE A 300 29.21 -36.10 17.39
CA ILE A 300 28.50 -35.86 16.12
C ILE A 300 27.13 -36.56 16.13
N ALA A 301 27.07 -37.81 16.61
CA ALA A 301 25.82 -38.56 16.74
C ALA A 301 24.83 -37.89 17.72
N ALA A 302 25.33 -37.39 18.86
CA ALA A 302 24.50 -36.62 19.80
C ALA A 302 23.95 -35.32 19.18
N ALA A 303 24.76 -34.63 18.37
CA ALA A 303 24.32 -33.43 17.65
C ALA A 303 23.25 -33.74 16.59
N ALA A 304 23.39 -34.87 15.87
CA ALA A 304 22.39 -35.33 14.91
C ALA A 304 21.04 -35.64 15.57
N GLN A 305 21.06 -36.37 16.70
CA GLN A 305 19.85 -36.69 17.45
C GLN A 305 19.18 -35.42 18.01
N ALA A 306 19.97 -34.48 18.55
CA ALA A 306 19.44 -33.20 19.04
C ALA A 306 18.79 -32.35 17.93
N ALA A 307 19.33 -32.38 16.70
CA ALA A 307 18.74 -31.71 15.55
C ALA A 307 17.39 -32.33 15.15
N ILE A 308 17.29 -33.66 15.15
CA ILE A 308 16.05 -34.40 14.90
C ILE A 308 15.00 -34.07 15.96
N ASP A 309 15.38 -34.10 17.24
CA ASP A 309 14.46 -33.83 18.35
C ASP A 309 13.93 -32.39 18.30
N LYS A 310 14.79 -31.42 17.97
CA LYS A 310 14.40 -30.01 17.80
C LYS A 310 13.44 -29.82 16.63
N ALA A 311 13.66 -30.49 15.50
CA ALA A 311 12.75 -30.44 14.36
C ALA A 311 11.39 -31.10 14.69
N ALA A 312 11.40 -32.22 15.40
CA ALA A 312 10.18 -32.89 15.86
C ALA A 312 9.39 -32.05 16.87
N GLU A 313 10.07 -31.34 17.77
CA GLU A 313 9.43 -30.44 18.73
C GLU A 313 8.82 -29.21 18.04
N ALA A 314 9.50 -28.63 17.05
CA ALA A 314 8.95 -27.54 16.24
C ALA A 314 7.65 -27.97 15.52
N LEU A 315 7.64 -29.15 14.90
CA LEU A 315 6.45 -29.73 14.25
C LEU A 315 5.31 -30.03 15.25
N LYS A 316 5.64 -30.50 16.47
CA LYS A 316 4.65 -30.73 17.53
C LYS A 316 4.04 -29.42 18.04
N ARG A 317 4.84 -28.37 18.25
CA ARG A 317 4.35 -27.04 18.64
C ARG A 317 3.44 -26.45 17.56
N ALA A 318 3.84 -26.57 16.30
CA ALA A 318 3.07 -26.08 15.17
C ALA A 318 1.72 -26.82 14.96
N SER A 319 1.63 -28.09 15.36
CA SER A 319 0.40 -28.89 15.27
C SER A 319 -0.53 -28.76 16.47
N ALA A 320 -0.04 -28.29 17.63
CA ALA A 320 -0.81 -28.12 18.86
C ALA A 320 -1.71 -26.87 18.88
N GLY A 321 -1.53 -25.93 17.95
CA GLY A 321 -2.29 -24.68 17.85
C GLY A 321 -3.67 -24.76 17.18
N ARG A 322 -4.16 -25.96 16.80
CA ARG A 322 -5.42 -26.11 16.06
C ARG A 322 -6.64 -25.60 16.85
N LYS A 323 -7.15 -24.42 16.51
CA LYS A 323 -8.59 -24.13 16.62
C LYS A 323 -9.29 -24.49 15.30
N LYS A 324 -10.51 -25.00 15.42
CA LYS A 324 -11.35 -25.42 14.29
C LYS A 324 -11.81 -24.16 13.54
N GLY A 325 -11.01 -23.69 12.59
CA GLY A 325 -11.26 -22.44 11.83
C GLY A 325 -10.03 -21.87 11.11
N ASP A 326 -8.80 -22.18 11.56
CA ASP A 326 -7.56 -21.57 11.03
C ASP A 326 -6.96 -22.29 9.80
N ALA A 327 -7.74 -23.15 9.14
CA ALA A 327 -7.29 -23.79 7.91
C ALA A 327 -7.33 -22.77 6.78
N VAL A 328 -6.17 -22.26 6.35
CA VAL A 328 -6.03 -21.74 5.00
C VAL A 328 -6.34 -22.92 4.08
N GLU A 329 -7.47 -22.89 3.38
CA GLU A 329 -7.80 -23.90 2.39
C GLU A 329 -6.65 -23.95 1.37
N ASP A 330 -6.11 -25.15 1.17
CA ASP A 330 -5.11 -25.43 0.15
C ASP A 330 -5.73 -25.04 -1.20
N ALA A 331 -5.44 -23.83 -1.72
CA ALA A 331 -5.61 -23.58 -3.14
C ALA A 331 -4.68 -24.56 -3.84
N GLU A 332 -5.23 -25.58 -4.50
CA GLU A 332 -4.46 -26.45 -5.38
C GLU A 332 -3.93 -25.59 -6.53
N VAL A 333 -2.76 -25.00 -6.32
CA VAL A 333 -1.96 -24.44 -7.38
C VAL A 333 -1.44 -25.63 -8.16
N VAL A 334 -2.09 -25.93 -9.29
CA VAL A 334 -1.47 -26.74 -10.34
C VAL A 334 -0.19 -26.01 -10.72
N ALA A 335 0.93 -26.47 -10.19
CA ALA A 335 2.23 -25.94 -10.50
C ALA A 335 2.61 -26.37 -11.92
N GLU A 336 2.09 -25.67 -12.93
CA GLU A 336 2.81 -25.58 -14.18
C GLU A 336 4.03 -24.68 -13.95
N GLU A 337 5.22 -25.18 -14.26
CA GLU A 337 6.44 -24.40 -14.21
C GLU A 337 6.26 -23.15 -15.09
N PRO A 338 6.48 -21.93 -14.56
CA PRO A 338 6.41 -20.73 -15.38
C PRO A 338 7.42 -20.86 -16.52
N PRO A 339 7.05 -20.48 -17.76
CA PRO A 339 7.95 -20.60 -18.90
C PRO A 339 9.25 -19.85 -18.61
N ALA A 340 10.38 -20.51 -18.85
CA ALA A 340 11.70 -19.95 -18.64
C ALA A 340 11.81 -18.58 -19.34
N TRP A 341 12.04 -17.53 -18.55
CA TRP A 341 12.28 -16.19 -19.06
C TRP A 341 13.50 -16.22 -19.99
N LYS A 342 13.30 -15.87 -21.26
CA LYS A 342 14.39 -15.64 -22.22
C LYS A 342 14.65 -14.13 -22.29
N PRO A 343 15.89 -13.66 -22.02
CA PRO A 343 16.23 -12.26 -22.26
C PRO A 343 16.00 -11.92 -23.75
N PRO A 344 15.55 -10.69 -24.05
CA PRO A 344 15.48 -10.24 -25.44
C PRO A 344 16.86 -10.28 -26.08
N ALA A 345 16.93 -10.67 -27.36
CA ALA A 345 18.16 -10.65 -28.14
C ALA A 345 18.73 -9.22 -28.11
N GLY A 346 19.98 -9.08 -27.67
CA GLY A 346 20.65 -7.79 -27.55
C GLY A 346 20.63 -7.02 -28.87
N ASP A 347 20.45 -5.70 -28.76
CA ASP A 347 20.59 -4.79 -29.89
C ASP A 347 21.95 -4.98 -30.58
N PRO A 348 22.03 -4.85 -31.92
CA PRO A 348 23.27 -5.05 -32.64
C PRO A 348 24.32 -4.03 -32.23
N GLU A 349 25.56 -4.50 -32.05
CA GLU A 349 26.74 -3.66 -31.78
C GLU A 349 26.83 -2.48 -32.77
N PRO A 350 27.21 -1.28 -32.30
CA PRO A 350 27.45 -0.16 -33.19
C PRO A 350 28.66 -0.45 -34.09
N PRO A 351 28.65 0.00 -35.36
CA PRO A 351 29.68 -0.36 -36.32
C PRO A 351 31.04 0.23 -35.95
N ALA A 352 32.07 -0.59 -36.11
CA ALA A 352 33.45 -0.22 -35.94
C ALA A 352 33.91 0.81 -37.00
N GLY A 353 34.44 1.94 -36.54
CA GLY A 353 35.48 2.68 -37.26
C GLY A 353 35.12 4.06 -37.83
N ALA A 354 35.49 5.10 -37.07
CA ALA A 354 36.15 6.34 -37.54
C ALA A 354 36.68 7.02 -36.26
N GLY A 355 37.94 7.36 -36.05
CA GLY A 355 38.94 7.83 -36.99
C GLY A 355 39.27 9.31 -36.71
N GLY A 356 39.91 9.60 -35.56
CA GLY A 356 40.85 10.72 -35.40
C GLY A 356 40.36 12.11 -34.96
N ALA A 357 41.30 12.80 -34.28
CA ALA A 357 41.38 14.23 -33.88
C ALA A 357 40.48 14.67 -32.70
N GLU A 358 40.92 15.43 -31.70
CA GLU A 358 42.21 16.05 -31.36
C GLU A 358 42.16 16.43 -29.86
N THR A 359 43.34 16.63 -29.31
CA THR A 359 43.67 17.05 -27.93
C THR A 359 43.12 18.42 -27.54
N GLN A 360 42.71 18.61 -26.27
CA GLN A 360 43.38 19.50 -25.28
C GLN A 360 42.50 19.81 -24.05
N ASP A 361 43.18 19.86 -22.90
CA ASP A 361 42.71 20.30 -21.59
C ASP A 361 42.13 21.72 -21.57
N GLY A 362 41.19 21.95 -20.62
CA GLY A 362 40.66 23.25 -20.23
C GLY A 362 39.67 23.13 -19.08
#